data_AF-A0A9E4KN60-F1
#
_entry.id   AF-A0A9E4KN60-F1
#
_cell.length_a   1.000
_cell.length_b   1.000
_cell.length_c   1.000
_cell.angle_alpha   90.00
_cell.angle_beta   90.00
_cell.angle_gamma   90.00
#
_symmetry.space_group_name_H-M   'P 1'
#
loop_
_entity.id
_entity.type
_entity.pdbx_description
1 polymer ?
#
loop_
_entity_poly.entity_id
_entity_poly.type
_entity_poly.pdbx_seq_one_letter_code
_entity_poly.pdbx_strand_id
1 'polypeptide(L)'
;MGNCIAAMGRCAVFRVLGTLLLVFAAGCEMAKDGDGLTPDANADEANWKLIEAYTELDTAWHQRDAEINRSDASGDEKDRRRKEERGEHPDIVLAVVAAKSIIDGEGDRAVEAARFLVEHPTGLSPTAESDIAFGNAALARLIGPDWSVVEAYHDAMQAWQDDDAARREAFRERAENSASQEGDAQAIAPTAAAFVFVSPPDALEATAAAQAILDAGPDHEKSRDAAEFLVEHGMRNPQALIGAARWLTANAADFAGWPDVLMRLASAAPVGGSRVFDDFLTEVASEADDPVVRATARYFAANALAAGVNNPSTNAADREASRQHALAMAMGMSAGVEGEEFVKKVSVGGEQVARTMAQAEAALVHGLRHTLLGSTVADERAQRLDGTEDNLSAYAGRIVLMDFWATWCGPCIAALPKMRDLSGAHPEERFEILGISVDAELETVTDFMEDEPMPWAHWHIGVGSDLGLSWNITGYPTYVVVDAGGVIRSRGHDLDAAIKVIEETLDGPS
;
A
#
# COMPACT_ATOMS: atom_id res chain seq x y z
N MET A 1 -23.26 -9.81 -52.45
CA MET A 1 -23.75 -8.87 -51.43
C MET A 1 -23.95 -9.66 -50.14
N GLY A 2 -23.29 -9.25 -49.06
CA GLY A 2 -23.24 -9.97 -47.78
C GLY A 2 -22.01 -10.86 -47.67
N ASN A 3 -21.13 -10.56 -46.72
CA ASN A 3 -19.90 -11.30 -46.35
C ASN A 3 -18.67 -11.13 -47.27
N CYS A 4 -18.05 -9.95 -47.18
CA CYS A 4 -16.59 -9.79 -47.37
C CYS A 4 -16.02 -8.46 -46.81
N ILE A 5 -16.85 -7.61 -46.18
CA ILE A 5 -16.42 -6.27 -45.71
C ILE A 5 -15.96 -6.26 -44.24
N ALA A 6 -16.25 -7.29 -43.44
CA ALA A 6 -15.89 -7.31 -42.01
C ALA A 6 -14.45 -7.75 -41.67
N ALA A 7 -13.68 -8.25 -42.65
CA ALA A 7 -12.32 -8.76 -42.40
C ALA A 7 -11.19 -7.76 -42.74
N MET A 8 -11.48 -6.59 -43.32
CA MET A 8 -10.45 -5.61 -43.72
C MET A 8 -10.18 -4.51 -42.68
N GLY A 9 -10.96 -4.41 -41.60
CA GLY A 9 -10.79 -3.36 -40.58
C GLY A 9 -9.62 -3.58 -39.59
N ARG A 10 -9.16 -4.82 -39.41
CA ARG A 10 -8.10 -5.16 -38.43
C ARG A 10 -6.67 -5.13 -38.98
N CYS A 11 -6.49 -5.08 -40.31
CA CYS A 11 -5.16 -5.00 -40.95
C CYS A 11 -4.68 -3.56 -41.20
N ALA A 12 -5.53 -2.54 -41.03
CA ALA A 12 -5.14 -1.15 -41.26
C ALA A 12 -4.30 -0.58 -40.11
N VAL A 13 -4.63 -0.92 -38.85
CA VAL A 13 -3.93 -0.42 -37.66
C VAL A 13 -2.47 -0.93 -37.60
N PHE A 14 -2.24 -2.21 -37.93
CA PHE A 14 -0.88 -2.78 -37.99
C PHE A 14 -0.01 -2.23 -39.14
N ARG A 15 -0.62 -1.79 -40.26
CA ARG A 15 0.14 -1.16 -41.36
C ARG A 15 0.48 0.30 -41.09
N VAL A 16 -0.38 1.02 -40.34
CA VAL A 16 -0.07 2.38 -39.89
C VAL A 16 1.05 2.36 -38.84
N LEU A 17 1.04 1.40 -37.90
CA LEU A 17 2.13 1.20 -36.94
C LEU A 17 3.48 0.85 -37.60
N GLY A 18 3.48 -0.06 -38.58
CA GLY A 18 4.72 -0.43 -39.28
C GLY A 18 5.31 0.70 -40.13
N THR A 19 4.47 1.63 -40.59
CA THR A 19 4.91 2.80 -41.36
C THR A 19 5.42 3.92 -40.43
N LEU A 20 4.81 4.09 -39.25
CA LEU A 20 5.32 4.98 -38.20
C LEU A 20 6.67 4.50 -37.64
N LEU A 21 6.88 3.18 -37.50
CA LEU A 21 8.17 2.59 -37.12
C LEU A 21 9.30 2.88 -38.13
N LEU A 22 8.98 2.92 -39.43
CA LEU A 22 9.94 3.28 -40.49
C LEU A 22 10.26 4.80 -40.50
N VAL A 23 9.30 5.64 -40.11
CA VAL A 23 9.52 7.10 -39.93
C VAL A 23 10.33 7.36 -38.65
N PHE A 24 10.10 6.60 -37.58
CA PHE A 24 10.85 6.67 -36.32
C PHE A 24 12.32 6.22 -36.48
N ALA A 25 12.55 5.13 -37.20
CA ALA A 25 13.91 4.67 -37.50
C ALA A 25 14.68 5.69 -38.37
N ALA A 26 14.00 6.35 -39.32
CA ALA A 26 14.59 7.41 -40.14
C ALA A 26 14.91 8.69 -39.34
N GLY A 27 14.15 8.99 -38.27
CA GLY A 27 14.42 10.11 -37.37
C GLY A 27 15.66 9.90 -36.49
N CYS A 28 15.88 8.68 -36.00
CA CYS A 28 17.07 8.34 -35.21
C CYS A 28 18.36 8.25 -36.05
N GLU A 29 18.28 7.94 -37.35
CA GLU A 29 19.47 7.75 -38.20
C GLU A 29 20.06 9.07 -38.75
N MET A 30 19.33 10.19 -38.70
CA MET A 30 19.84 11.50 -39.14
C MET A 30 20.51 12.34 -38.04
N ALA A 31 20.56 11.85 -36.79
CA ALA A 31 21.13 12.58 -35.65
C ALA A 31 22.67 12.41 -35.49
N LYS A 32 23.38 11.88 -36.50
CA LYS A 32 24.81 11.54 -36.38
C LYS A 32 25.80 12.43 -37.14
N ASP A 33 25.34 13.42 -37.89
CA ASP A 33 26.25 14.35 -38.57
C ASP A 33 26.19 15.73 -37.92
N GLY A 34 27.33 16.11 -37.34
CA GLY A 34 27.49 17.23 -36.42
C GLY A 34 27.17 18.58 -37.02
N ASP A 35 26.27 19.29 -36.35
CA ASP A 35 26.45 20.64 -35.83
C ASP A 35 25.17 20.98 -35.05
N GLY A 36 25.32 21.45 -33.80
CA GLY A 36 24.29 21.77 -32.81
C GLY A 36 22.81 21.64 -33.24
N LEU A 37 22.16 20.56 -32.80
CA LEU A 37 20.73 20.34 -33.00
C LEU A 37 19.94 21.05 -31.89
N THR A 38 19.07 21.97 -32.28
CA THR A 38 17.88 22.29 -31.49
C THR A 38 16.96 21.06 -31.49
N PRO A 39 16.27 20.73 -30.38
CA PRO A 39 15.24 19.69 -30.39
C PRO A 39 14.25 19.97 -31.54
N ASP A 40 14.03 19.02 -32.43
CA ASP A 40 13.05 19.18 -33.52
C ASP A 40 11.66 19.19 -32.88
N ALA A 41 11.07 20.37 -32.70
CA ALA A 41 9.76 20.57 -32.09
C ALA A 41 8.66 19.68 -32.70
N ASN A 42 8.85 19.19 -33.93
CA ASN A 42 7.92 18.24 -34.55
C ASN A 42 7.96 16.85 -33.92
N ALA A 43 9.14 16.41 -33.45
CA ALA A 43 9.31 15.11 -32.81
C ALA A 43 8.73 15.11 -31.39
N ASP A 44 8.95 16.19 -30.62
CA ASP A 44 8.35 16.39 -29.30
C ASP A 44 6.81 16.37 -29.41
N GLU A 45 6.24 17.20 -30.28
CA GLU A 45 4.79 17.28 -30.51
C GLU A 45 4.19 15.93 -30.98
N ALA A 46 4.90 15.18 -31.82
CA ALA A 46 4.44 13.86 -32.26
C ALA A 46 4.47 12.83 -31.13
N ASN A 47 5.52 12.85 -30.30
CA ASN A 47 5.67 11.98 -29.14
C ASN A 47 4.62 12.31 -28.07
N TRP A 48 4.36 13.59 -27.85
CA TRP A 48 3.34 14.05 -26.91
C TRP A 48 1.95 13.54 -27.29
N LYS A 49 1.59 13.61 -28.58
CA LYS A 49 0.32 13.05 -29.09
C LYS A 49 0.17 11.55 -28.85
N LEU A 50 1.26 10.79 -28.81
CA LEU A 50 1.20 9.36 -28.47
C LEU A 50 0.88 9.16 -27.00
N ILE A 51 1.46 9.98 -26.12
CA ILE A 51 1.20 9.95 -24.67
C ILE A 51 -0.25 10.35 -24.37
N GLU A 52 -0.74 11.43 -25.00
CA GLU A 52 -2.14 11.87 -24.86
C GLU A 52 -3.11 10.79 -25.33
N ALA A 53 -2.87 10.19 -26.51
CA ALA A 53 -3.73 9.14 -27.04
C ALA A 53 -3.79 7.90 -26.12
N TYR A 54 -2.67 7.52 -25.51
CA TYR A 54 -2.66 6.45 -24.50
C TYR A 54 -3.52 6.83 -23.30
N THR A 55 -3.30 8.02 -22.73
CA THR A 55 -4.00 8.50 -21.53
C THR A 55 -5.52 8.56 -21.72
N GLU A 56 -5.97 9.01 -22.89
CA GLU A 56 -7.39 9.02 -23.26
C GLU A 56 -7.98 7.61 -23.33
N LEU A 57 -7.26 6.68 -23.96
CA LEU A 57 -7.70 5.28 -24.09
C LEU A 57 -7.76 4.57 -22.73
N ASP A 58 -6.74 4.78 -21.90
CA ASP A 58 -6.60 4.22 -20.55
C ASP A 58 -7.76 4.71 -19.65
N THR A 59 -7.99 6.02 -19.66
CA THR A 59 -9.11 6.65 -18.95
C THR A 59 -10.45 6.08 -19.39
N ALA A 60 -10.69 5.98 -20.71
CA ALA A 60 -11.94 5.45 -21.24
C ALA A 60 -12.15 3.96 -20.86
N TRP A 61 -11.07 3.17 -20.88
CA TRP A 61 -11.10 1.77 -20.49
C TRP A 61 -11.49 1.61 -19.01
N HIS A 62 -10.86 2.38 -18.12
CA HIS A 62 -11.15 2.35 -16.68
C HIS A 62 -12.55 2.85 -16.35
N GLN A 63 -13.02 3.90 -17.04
CA GLN A 63 -14.40 4.38 -16.90
C GLN A 63 -15.40 3.26 -17.24
N ARG A 64 -15.18 2.54 -18.34
CA ARG A 64 -16.06 1.43 -18.73
C ARG A 64 -16.00 0.26 -17.75
N ASP A 65 -14.82 -0.08 -17.23
CA ASP A 65 -14.70 -1.13 -16.22
C ASP A 65 -15.45 -0.76 -14.93
N ALA A 66 -15.32 0.49 -14.48
CA ALA A 66 -16.03 1.00 -13.31
C ALA A 66 -17.55 1.00 -13.50
N GLU A 67 -18.05 1.29 -14.70
CA GLU A 67 -19.48 1.17 -15.05
C GLU A 67 -19.98 -0.28 -14.98
N ILE A 68 -19.18 -1.23 -15.46
CA ILE A 68 -19.53 -2.66 -15.38
C ILE A 68 -19.53 -3.12 -13.91
N ASN A 69 -18.49 -2.77 -13.16
CA ASN A 69 -18.32 -3.19 -11.78
C ASN A 69 -19.44 -2.64 -10.87
N ARG A 70 -19.88 -1.39 -11.07
CA ARG A 70 -20.96 -0.75 -10.30
C ARG A 70 -22.38 -1.16 -10.72
N SER A 71 -22.53 -1.91 -11.81
CA SER A 71 -23.87 -2.36 -12.24
C SER A 71 -24.42 -3.49 -11.35
N ASP A 72 -25.74 -3.58 -11.27
CA ASP A 72 -26.48 -4.64 -10.56
C ASP A 72 -26.48 -5.99 -11.32
N ALA A 73 -25.65 -6.10 -12.37
CA ALA A 73 -25.53 -7.31 -13.18
C ALA A 73 -24.94 -8.48 -12.37
N SER A 74 -25.34 -9.70 -12.70
CA SER A 74 -24.72 -10.91 -12.17
C SER A 74 -23.23 -11.00 -12.56
N GLY A 75 -22.46 -11.81 -11.84
CA GLY A 75 -21.04 -12.02 -12.15
C GLY A 75 -20.79 -12.43 -13.60
N ASP A 76 -21.56 -13.41 -14.10
CA ASP A 76 -21.48 -13.88 -15.48
C ASP A 76 -21.77 -12.77 -16.51
N GLU A 77 -22.72 -11.90 -16.20
CA GLU A 77 -23.08 -10.78 -17.06
C GLU A 77 -21.98 -9.70 -17.04
N LYS A 78 -21.38 -9.41 -15.87
CA LYS A 78 -20.22 -8.51 -15.78
C LYS A 78 -19.04 -9.03 -16.62
N ASP A 79 -18.77 -10.32 -16.58
CA ASP A 79 -17.70 -10.94 -17.37
C ASP A 79 -17.97 -10.90 -18.86
N ARG A 80 -19.21 -11.08 -19.28
CA ARG A 80 -19.63 -10.88 -20.67
C ARG A 80 -19.41 -9.43 -21.11
N ARG A 81 -19.86 -8.46 -20.30
CA ARG A 81 -19.70 -7.02 -20.58
C ARG A 81 -18.23 -6.59 -20.64
N ARG A 82 -17.35 -7.15 -19.81
CA ARG A 82 -15.89 -6.89 -19.89
C ARG A 82 -15.32 -7.28 -21.25
N LYS A 83 -15.78 -8.40 -21.82
CA LYS A 83 -15.33 -8.90 -23.14
C LYS A 83 -15.91 -8.09 -24.30
N GLU A 84 -17.17 -7.67 -24.19
CA GLU A 84 -17.89 -7.03 -25.30
C GLU A 84 -17.83 -5.50 -25.31
N GLU A 85 -17.85 -4.87 -24.14
CA GLU A 85 -18.00 -3.41 -24.00
C GLU A 85 -16.70 -2.70 -23.64
N ARG A 86 -15.90 -3.28 -22.74
CA ARG A 86 -14.64 -2.68 -22.25
C ARG A 86 -13.46 -2.99 -23.18
N GLY A 87 -13.34 -4.24 -23.61
CA GLY A 87 -12.23 -4.70 -24.46
C GLY A 87 -10.91 -4.90 -23.69
N GLU A 88 -9.84 -5.08 -24.46
CA GLU A 88 -8.46 -5.20 -23.95
C GLU A 88 -7.93 -3.84 -23.52
N HIS A 89 -7.04 -3.85 -22.52
CA HIS A 89 -6.38 -2.64 -22.04
C HIS A 89 -5.45 -2.07 -23.14
N PRO A 90 -5.37 -0.73 -23.32
CA PRO A 90 -4.40 -0.15 -24.25
C PRO A 90 -2.96 -0.53 -23.88
N ASP A 91 -2.13 -0.73 -24.90
CA ASP A 91 -0.70 -0.99 -24.75
C ASP A 91 0.06 0.33 -24.51
N ILE A 92 0.78 0.39 -23.40
CA ILE A 92 1.49 1.58 -22.92
C ILE A 92 2.89 1.75 -23.51
N VAL A 93 3.46 0.72 -24.15
CA VAL A 93 4.88 0.66 -24.48
C VAL A 93 5.34 1.84 -25.34
N LEU A 94 4.52 2.24 -26.31
CA LEU A 94 4.84 3.37 -27.19
C LEU A 94 4.83 4.72 -26.45
N ALA A 95 3.92 4.91 -25.50
CA ALA A 95 3.86 6.12 -24.70
C ALA A 95 5.07 6.25 -23.77
N VAL A 96 5.53 5.14 -23.18
CA VAL A 96 6.77 5.10 -22.36
C VAL A 96 8.00 5.45 -23.21
N VAL A 97 8.13 4.86 -24.40
CA VAL A 97 9.25 5.18 -25.31
C VAL A 97 9.22 6.64 -25.76
N ALA A 98 8.03 7.16 -26.07
CA ALA A 98 7.82 8.56 -26.44
C ALA A 98 8.24 9.50 -25.29
N ALA A 99 7.81 9.21 -24.07
CA ALA A 99 8.13 10.02 -22.90
C ALA A 99 9.65 10.07 -22.64
N LYS A 100 10.34 8.92 -22.69
CA LYS A 100 11.81 8.88 -22.56
C LYS A 100 12.52 9.70 -23.63
N SER A 101 12.05 9.62 -24.88
CA SER A 101 12.61 10.39 -25.99
C SER A 101 12.46 11.91 -25.78
N ILE A 102 11.31 12.37 -25.28
CA ILE A 102 11.10 13.79 -24.94
C ILE A 102 12.05 14.23 -23.82
N ILE A 103 12.23 13.41 -22.78
CA ILE A 103 13.09 13.70 -21.62
C ILE A 103 14.57 13.78 -22.03
N ASP A 104 15.05 12.82 -22.82
CA ASP A 104 16.44 12.78 -23.31
C ASP A 104 16.74 13.91 -24.30
N GLY A 105 15.73 14.33 -25.07
CA GLY A 105 15.82 15.41 -26.05
C GLY A 105 15.60 16.81 -25.47
N GLU A 106 15.34 16.95 -24.17
CA GLU A 106 15.03 18.23 -23.50
C GLU A 106 13.91 19.04 -24.19
N GLY A 107 12.83 18.36 -24.61
CA GLY A 107 11.65 18.99 -25.23
C GLY A 107 10.89 19.92 -24.28
N ASP A 108 10.01 20.77 -24.82
CA ASP A 108 9.19 21.72 -24.05
C ASP A 108 8.23 20.97 -23.08
N ARG A 109 7.97 19.68 -23.36
CA ARG A 109 7.13 18.78 -22.56
C ARG A 109 7.92 17.84 -21.64
N ALA A 110 9.21 18.07 -21.43
CA ALA A 110 10.06 17.13 -20.70
C ALA A 110 9.61 16.89 -19.25
N VAL A 111 9.09 17.92 -18.57
CA VAL A 111 8.56 17.79 -17.19
C VAL A 111 7.30 16.93 -17.19
N GLU A 112 6.35 17.19 -18.10
CA GLU A 112 5.12 16.41 -18.19
C GLU A 112 5.37 14.96 -18.63
N ALA A 113 6.34 14.73 -19.53
CA ALA A 113 6.77 13.40 -19.93
C ALA A 113 7.40 12.63 -18.76
N ALA A 114 8.21 13.30 -17.93
CA ALA A 114 8.80 12.68 -16.74
C ALA A 114 7.73 12.34 -15.69
N ARG A 115 6.75 13.23 -15.47
CA ARG A 115 5.57 12.96 -14.62
C ARG A 115 4.77 11.75 -15.12
N PHE A 116 4.52 11.67 -16.43
CA PHE A 116 3.82 10.54 -17.04
C PHE A 116 4.47 9.19 -16.69
N LEU A 117 5.81 9.09 -16.76
CA LEU A 117 6.54 7.86 -16.44
C LEU A 117 6.42 7.45 -14.97
N VAL A 118 6.29 8.40 -14.06
CA VAL A 118 6.10 8.11 -12.63
C VAL A 118 4.67 7.65 -12.35
N GLU A 119 3.69 8.25 -13.01
CA GLU A 119 2.26 7.98 -12.76
C GLU A 119 1.73 6.73 -13.46
N HIS A 120 2.37 6.27 -14.55
CA HIS A 120 1.93 5.13 -15.35
C HIS A 120 3.01 4.03 -15.45
N PRO A 121 3.33 3.34 -14.34
CA PRO A 121 4.53 2.51 -14.23
C PRO A 121 4.49 1.17 -14.96
N THR A 122 3.42 0.85 -15.68
CA THR A 122 3.16 -0.51 -16.16
C THR A 122 3.58 -0.75 -17.60
N GLY A 123 4.88 -0.69 -17.93
CA GLY A 123 5.30 -0.90 -19.33
C GLY A 123 6.78 -1.24 -19.56
N LEU A 124 7.16 -2.52 -19.37
CA LEU A 124 8.46 -3.13 -19.72
C LEU A 124 9.70 -2.65 -18.91
N SER A 125 10.02 -3.35 -17.82
CA SER A 125 11.26 -4.17 -17.73
C SER A 125 11.53 -4.65 -16.29
N PRO A 126 11.92 -5.92 -16.09
CA PRO A 126 12.45 -6.44 -14.83
C PRO A 126 13.96 -6.16 -14.65
N THR A 127 14.47 -5.00 -15.11
CA THR A 127 15.90 -4.61 -15.02
C THR A 127 16.16 -3.47 -14.03
N ALA A 128 17.44 -3.24 -13.71
CA ALA A 128 17.96 -2.54 -12.53
C ALA A 128 17.51 -1.08 -12.28
N GLU A 129 16.87 -0.40 -13.22
CA GLU A 129 16.22 0.91 -13.00
C GLU A 129 14.82 0.89 -13.67
N SER A 130 13.77 1.08 -12.87
CA SER A 130 12.39 1.14 -13.35
C SER A 130 12.07 2.49 -14.00
N ASP A 131 11.01 2.55 -14.81
CA ASP A 131 10.56 3.81 -15.43
C ASP A 131 10.25 4.90 -14.40
N ILE A 132 9.76 4.50 -13.22
CA ILE A 132 9.56 5.40 -12.07
C ILE A 132 10.90 6.02 -11.63
N ALA A 133 11.95 5.21 -11.50
CA ALA A 133 13.25 5.71 -11.06
C ALA A 133 13.84 6.71 -12.08
N PHE A 134 13.71 6.40 -13.36
CA PHE A 134 14.11 7.29 -14.44
C PHE A 134 13.30 8.59 -14.43
N GLY A 135 11.97 8.52 -14.32
CA GLY A 135 11.09 9.69 -14.26
C GLY A 135 11.38 10.60 -13.06
N ASN A 136 11.58 10.02 -11.87
CA ASN A 136 11.95 10.77 -10.67
C ASN A 136 13.30 11.50 -10.84
N ALA A 137 14.31 10.83 -11.39
CA ALA A 137 15.62 11.44 -11.65
C ALA A 137 15.53 12.57 -12.69
N ALA A 138 14.73 12.37 -13.74
CA ALA A 138 14.48 13.38 -14.76
C ALA A 138 13.77 14.61 -14.17
N LEU A 139 12.73 14.44 -13.36
CA LEU A 139 12.03 15.55 -12.71
C LEU A 139 12.97 16.39 -11.83
N ALA A 140 13.78 15.74 -10.98
CA ALA A 140 14.72 16.46 -10.12
C ALA A 140 15.73 17.27 -10.94
N ARG A 141 16.23 16.71 -12.05
CA ARG A 141 17.14 17.41 -12.98
C ARG A 141 16.47 18.59 -13.70
N LEU A 142 15.25 18.39 -14.20
CA LEU A 142 14.54 19.37 -15.02
C LEU A 142 14.00 20.54 -14.20
N ILE A 143 13.46 20.27 -13.01
CA ILE A 143 12.92 21.29 -12.09
C ILE A 143 14.06 22.02 -11.38
N GLY A 144 15.08 21.28 -10.94
CA GLY A 144 16.21 21.82 -10.21
C GLY A 144 15.86 22.23 -8.76
N PRO A 145 16.82 22.84 -8.03
CA PRO A 145 16.68 23.14 -6.61
C PRO A 145 15.82 24.40 -6.37
N ASP A 146 14.57 24.39 -6.82
CA ASP A 146 13.66 25.53 -6.73
C ASP A 146 12.64 25.37 -5.58
N TRP A 147 12.93 26.03 -4.45
CA TRP A 147 12.05 25.99 -3.29
C TRP A 147 10.67 26.63 -3.54
N SER A 148 10.54 27.51 -4.53
CA SER A 148 9.24 28.14 -4.84
C SER A 148 8.21 27.13 -5.33
N VAL A 149 8.65 26.01 -5.92
CA VAL A 149 7.79 24.88 -6.30
C VAL A 149 7.21 24.20 -5.04
N VAL A 150 8.01 24.07 -3.98
CA VAL A 150 7.56 23.51 -2.70
C VAL A 150 6.59 24.46 -2.00
N GLU A 151 6.83 25.77 -2.05
CA GLU A 151 5.91 26.79 -1.51
C GLU A 151 4.57 26.79 -2.23
N ALA A 152 4.58 26.72 -3.57
CA ALA A 152 3.36 26.62 -4.37
C ALA A 152 2.55 25.35 -4.02
N TYR A 153 3.23 24.24 -3.76
CA TYR A 153 2.58 23.01 -3.29
C TYR A 153 1.91 23.20 -1.92
N HIS A 154 2.54 23.85 -0.96
CA HIS A 154 1.92 24.12 0.34
C HIS A 154 0.64 24.96 0.20
N ASP A 155 0.66 26.00 -0.64
CA ASP A 155 -0.51 26.84 -0.91
C ASP A 155 -1.65 26.02 -1.54
N ALA A 156 -1.31 25.18 -2.52
CA ALA A 156 -2.28 24.31 -3.18
C ALA A 156 -2.85 23.24 -2.22
N MET A 157 -2.01 22.69 -1.34
CA MET A 157 -2.41 21.70 -0.34
C MET A 157 -3.39 22.30 0.68
N GLN A 158 -3.14 23.52 1.15
CA GLN A 158 -4.06 24.21 2.07
C GLN A 158 -5.43 24.43 1.42
N ALA A 159 -5.44 24.93 0.18
CA ALA A 159 -6.68 25.12 -0.57
C ALA A 159 -7.45 23.81 -0.79
N TRP A 160 -6.73 22.71 -1.04
CA TRP A 160 -7.31 21.38 -1.16
C TRP A 160 -7.94 20.89 0.15
N GLN A 161 -7.29 21.10 1.29
CA GLN A 161 -7.82 20.72 2.61
C GLN A 161 -9.10 21.48 2.95
N ASP A 162 -9.13 22.78 2.66
CA ASP A 162 -10.31 23.62 2.89
C ASP A 162 -11.51 23.14 2.04
N ASP A 163 -11.27 22.79 0.77
CA ASP A 163 -12.31 22.22 -0.09
C ASP A 163 -12.76 20.83 0.40
N ASP A 164 -11.85 19.99 0.88
CA ASP A 164 -12.21 18.68 1.45
C ASP A 164 -13.12 18.80 2.67
N ALA A 165 -12.81 19.74 3.57
CA ALA A 165 -13.65 20.03 4.73
C ALA A 165 -15.06 20.47 4.29
N ALA A 166 -15.17 21.35 3.29
CA ALA A 166 -16.44 21.80 2.75
C ALA A 166 -17.23 20.64 2.10
N ARG A 167 -16.56 19.74 1.35
CA ARG A 167 -17.19 18.55 0.75
C ARG A 167 -17.74 17.61 1.82
N ARG A 168 -17.00 17.36 2.90
CA ARG A 168 -17.44 16.52 4.03
C ARG A 168 -18.63 17.14 4.76
N GLU A 169 -18.64 18.44 4.97
CA GLU A 169 -19.78 19.14 5.58
C GLU A 169 -21.03 19.02 4.71
N ALA A 170 -20.93 19.33 3.42
CA ALA A 170 -22.04 19.20 2.48
C ALA A 170 -22.53 17.75 2.32
N PHE A 171 -21.68 16.76 2.57
CA PHE A 171 -22.09 15.37 2.67
C PHE A 171 -22.88 15.10 3.95
N ARG A 172 -22.38 15.55 5.11
CA ARG A 172 -23.06 15.40 6.41
C ARG A 172 -24.44 16.03 6.39
N GLU A 173 -24.55 17.28 5.91
CA GLU A 173 -25.83 17.97 5.79
C GLU A 173 -26.82 17.22 4.88
N ARG A 174 -26.35 16.63 3.77
CA ARG A 174 -27.21 15.81 2.90
C ARG A 174 -27.69 14.54 3.59
N ALA A 175 -26.82 13.87 4.34
CA ALA A 175 -27.17 12.68 5.12
C ALA A 175 -28.20 13.00 6.20
N GLU A 176 -27.98 14.07 6.97
CA GLU A 176 -28.91 14.54 8.02
C GLU A 176 -30.26 14.96 7.45
N ASN A 177 -30.27 15.70 6.34
CA ASN A 177 -31.50 16.11 5.67
C ASN A 177 -32.27 14.91 5.10
N SER A 178 -31.58 13.87 4.62
CA SER A 178 -32.23 12.64 4.16
C SER A 178 -32.83 11.82 5.30
N ALA A 179 -32.22 11.82 6.49
CA ALA A 179 -32.74 11.17 7.69
C ALA A 179 -33.99 11.89 8.26
N SER A 180 -34.13 13.20 8.02
CA SER A 180 -35.27 13.99 8.51
C SER A 180 -36.58 13.84 7.72
N GLN A 181 -36.55 13.18 6.55
CA GLN A 181 -37.73 12.89 5.74
C GLN A 181 -38.15 11.42 5.91
N GLU A 182 -38.72 11.07 7.05
CA GLU A 182 -39.33 9.76 7.28
C GLU A 182 -40.58 9.57 6.40
N GLY A 183 -40.48 8.68 5.41
CA GLY A 183 -41.62 8.29 4.57
C GLY A 183 -41.36 7.11 3.62
N ASP A 184 -40.13 6.83 3.21
CA ASP A 184 -39.80 5.69 2.35
C ASP A 184 -38.71 4.82 2.97
N ALA A 185 -39.12 3.85 3.78
CA ALA A 185 -38.27 2.83 4.41
C ALA A 185 -37.72 1.79 3.42
N GLN A 186 -37.45 2.17 2.16
CA GLN A 186 -36.89 1.27 1.15
C GLN A 186 -35.88 1.93 0.21
N ALA A 187 -35.34 3.10 0.54
CA ALA A 187 -34.43 3.79 -0.38
C ALA A 187 -33.30 4.59 0.29
N ILE A 188 -32.60 4.06 1.30
CA ILE A 188 -31.19 4.41 1.51
C ILE A 188 -30.42 3.19 2.04
N ALA A 189 -30.24 2.17 1.19
CA ALA A 189 -28.97 1.46 1.27
C ALA A 189 -27.91 2.53 0.91
N PRO A 190 -26.83 2.70 1.70
CA PRO A 190 -25.72 3.53 1.25
C PRO A 190 -25.09 2.79 0.07
N THR A 191 -25.63 3.00 -1.13
CA THR A 191 -25.01 2.58 -2.38
C THR A 191 -23.78 3.45 -2.54
N ALA A 192 -22.70 3.07 -1.87
CA ALA A 192 -21.31 3.27 -2.28
C ALA A 192 -21.06 4.56 -3.08
N ALA A 193 -21.55 5.70 -2.56
CA ALA A 193 -21.23 7.01 -3.10
C ALA A 193 -19.82 7.29 -2.58
N ALA A 194 -18.87 6.76 -3.34
CA ALA A 194 -17.43 6.78 -3.18
C ALA A 194 -16.94 7.85 -2.20
N PHE A 195 -16.20 7.40 -1.19
CA PHE A 195 -15.16 8.21 -0.58
C PHE A 195 -14.20 8.60 -1.73
N VAL A 196 -14.45 9.73 -2.39
CA VAL A 196 -13.59 10.21 -3.47
C VAL A 196 -12.33 10.73 -2.81
N PHE A 197 -11.31 9.89 -2.76
CA PHE A 197 -9.97 10.31 -2.41
C PHE A 197 -9.45 11.22 -3.53
N VAL A 198 -9.71 12.51 -3.44
CA VAL A 198 -9.08 13.49 -4.33
C VAL A 198 -7.62 13.59 -3.88
N SER A 199 -6.67 13.08 -4.64
CA SER A 199 -5.26 13.29 -4.28
C SER A 199 -4.92 14.79 -4.36
N PRO A 200 -4.08 15.33 -3.46
CA PRO A 200 -3.64 16.71 -3.60
C PRO A 200 -2.82 16.89 -4.88
N PRO A 201 -2.93 18.05 -5.55
CA PRO A 201 -2.19 18.32 -6.78
C PRO A 201 -0.68 18.45 -6.53
N ASP A 202 0.12 18.09 -7.55
CA ASP A 202 1.52 18.48 -7.76
C ASP A 202 2.57 18.08 -6.69
N ALA A 203 2.24 17.15 -5.79
CA ALA A 203 3.20 16.62 -4.81
C ALA A 203 4.48 16.04 -5.45
N LEU A 204 4.37 15.52 -6.67
CA LEU A 204 5.51 14.92 -7.37
C LEU A 204 6.57 15.94 -7.77
N GLU A 205 6.17 17.11 -8.25
CA GLU A 205 7.09 18.17 -8.67
C GLU A 205 7.76 18.83 -7.46
N ALA A 206 6.99 19.06 -6.39
CA ALA A 206 7.54 19.57 -5.14
C ALA A 206 8.55 18.59 -4.49
N THR A 207 8.27 17.28 -4.51
CA THR A 207 9.23 16.28 -4.02
C THR A 207 10.49 16.21 -4.89
N ALA A 208 10.37 16.38 -6.21
CA ALA A 208 11.52 16.47 -7.10
C ALA A 208 12.38 17.73 -6.83
N ALA A 209 11.75 18.90 -6.63
CA ALA A 209 12.45 20.13 -6.29
C ALA A 209 13.19 20.03 -4.95
N ALA A 210 12.52 19.48 -3.93
CA ALA A 210 13.13 19.23 -2.63
C ALA A 210 14.29 18.22 -2.71
N GLN A 211 14.18 17.18 -3.54
CA GLN A 211 15.28 16.25 -3.78
C GLN A 211 16.47 16.95 -4.43
N ALA A 212 16.24 17.77 -5.45
CA ALA A 212 17.30 18.54 -6.10
C ALA A 212 18.00 19.51 -5.15
N ILE A 213 17.29 20.07 -4.17
CA ILE A 213 17.88 20.88 -3.08
C ILE A 213 18.81 20.04 -2.20
N LEU A 214 18.41 18.82 -1.82
CA LEU A 214 19.30 17.93 -1.07
C LEU A 214 20.55 17.54 -1.88
N ASP A 215 20.37 17.27 -3.17
CA ASP A 215 21.46 16.91 -4.07
C ASP A 215 22.43 18.07 -4.32
N ALA A 216 21.97 19.33 -4.17
CA ALA A 216 22.83 20.51 -4.21
C ALA A 216 23.80 20.60 -3.01
N GLY A 217 23.57 19.80 -1.96
CA GLY A 217 24.47 19.61 -0.83
C GLY A 217 23.98 20.24 0.48
N PRO A 218 24.67 19.97 1.59
CA PRO A 218 24.23 20.38 2.93
C PRO A 218 24.33 21.89 3.17
N ASP A 219 25.12 22.62 2.38
CA ASP A 219 25.31 24.07 2.51
C ASP A 219 24.19 24.89 1.85
N HIS A 220 23.27 24.25 1.10
CA HIS A 220 22.13 24.96 0.51
C HIS A 220 21.16 25.40 1.61
N GLU A 221 20.70 26.66 1.56
CA GLU A 221 19.94 27.29 2.65
C GLU A 221 18.61 26.59 2.97
N LYS A 222 18.08 25.82 2.01
CA LYS A 222 16.86 25.03 2.10
C LYS A 222 17.06 23.53 2.34
N SER A 223 18.29 23.03 2.52
CA SER A 223 18.51 21.58 2.63
C SER A 223 17.80 20.94 3.83
N ARG A 224 17.75 21.62 4.98
CA ARG A 224 16.99 21.13 6.12
C ARG A 224 15.50 21.11 5.84
N ASP A 225 14.94 22.24 5.38
CA ASP A 225 13.52 22.35 5.04
C ASP A 225 13.11 21.30 3.99
N ALA A 226 13.96 21.06 2.99
CA ALA A 226 13.74 20.05 1.95
C ALA A 226 13.77 18.62 2.48
N ALA A 227 14.69 18.29 3.39
CA ALA A 227 14.71 16.98 4.03
C ALA A 227 13.44 16.74 4.84
N GLU A 228 13.02 17.73 5.64
CA GLU A 228 11.79 17.66 6.43
C GLU A 228 10.55 17.52 5.54
N PHE A 229 10.48 18.29 4.44
CA PHE A 229 9.41 18.19 3.45
C PHE A 229 9.32 16.79 2.82
N LEU A 230 10.45 16.22 2.41
CA LEU A 230 10.52 14.90 1.80
C LEU A 230 10.14 13.77 2.75
N VAL A 231 10.44 13.92 4.04
CA VAL A 231 9.97 12.99 5.06
C VAL A 231 8.45 12.94 5.10
N GLU A 232 7.80 14.10 4.99
CA GLU A 232 6.35 14.19 5.11
C GLU A 232 5.63 13.80 3.81
N HIS A 233 6.16 14.22 2.66
CA HIS A 233 5.47 14.15 1.37
C HIS A 233 6.11 13.16 0.37
N GLY A 234 7.32 12.66 0.65
CA GLY A 234 8.09 11.78 -0.24
C GLY A 234 7.61 10.33 -0.32
N MET A 235 6.47 9.95 0.25
CA MET A 235 5.99 8.56 0.19
C MET A 235 5.78 8.03 -1.23
N ARG A 236 5.46 8.91 -2.19
CA ARG A 236 5.34 8.56 -3.62
C ARG A 236 6.68 8.49 -4.34
N ASN A 237 7.76 8.95 -3.71
CA ASN A 237 9.13 8.82 -4.19
C ASN A 237 10.02 8.24 -3.06
N PRO A 238 9.99 6.90 -2.86
CA PRO A 238 10.70 6.26 -1.75
C PRO A 238 12.23 6.55 -1.76
N GLN A 239 12.83 6.79 -2.93
CA GLN A 239 14.23 7.18 -3.04
C GLN A 239 14.50 8.57 -2.43
N ALA A 240 13.58 9.51 -2.61
CA ALA A 240 13.70 10.82 -1.99
C ALA A 240 13.50 10.76 -0.48
N LEU A 241 12.59 9.90 0.00
CA LEU A 241 12.39 9.68 1.44
C LEU A 241 13.66 9.12 2.11
N ILE A 242 14.30 8.10 1.52
CA ILE A 242 15.54 7.54 2.08
C ILE A 242 16.72 8.51 1.95
N GLY A 243 16.79 9.28 0.86
CA GLY A 243 17.79 10.34 0.68
C GLY A 243 17.68 11.42 1.76
N ALA A 244 16.46 11.89 2.03
CA ALA A 244 16.17 12.83 3.11
C ALA A 244 16.54 12.28 4.49
N ALA A 245 16.19 11.03 4.78
CA ALA A 245 16.57 10.38 6.02
C ALA A 245 18.10 10.30 6.19
N ARG A 246 18.84 9.89 5.14
CA ARG A 246 20.31 9.87 5.17
C ARG A 246 20.91 11.26 5.39
N TRP A 247 20.32 12.27 4.75
CA TRP A 247 20.74 13.66 4.92
C TRP A 247 20.54 14.12 6.37
N LEU A 248 19.39 13.82 6.98
CA LEU A 248 19.09 14.14 8.38
C LEU A 248 20.08 13.44 9.33
N THR A 249 20.41 12.16 9.10
CA THR A 249 21.40 11.45 9.94
C THR A 249 22.75 12.15 9.92
N ALA A 250 23.18 12.60 8.74
CA ALA A 250 24.50 13.20 8.56
C ALA A 250 24.60 14.66 9.01
N ASN A 251 23.50 15.43 8.95
CA ASN A 251 23.53 16.89 9.09
C ASN A 251 22.59 17.46 10.16
N ALA A 252 21.63 16.67 10.66
CA ALA A 252 20.60 17.10 11.62
C ALA A 252 20.34 16.00 12.67
N ALA A 253 21.38 15.59 13.39
CA ALA A 253 21.27 14.57 14.44
C ALA A 253 20.27 14.96 15.56
N ASP A 254 20.00 16.25 15.74
CA ASP A 254 19.03 16.80 16.68
C ASP A 254 17.58 16.84 16.16
N PHE A 255 17.31 16.24 15.00
CA PHE A 255 15.99 16.27 14.37
C PHE A 255 14.94 15.53 15.21
N ALA A 256 14.04 16.28 15.85
CA ALA A 256 13.03 15.72 16.75
C ALA A 256 12.02 14.78 16.05
N GLY A 257 11.88 14.85 14.73
CA GLY A 257 10.94 14.05 13.95
C GLY A 257 11.42 12.65 13.55
N TRP A 258 12.61 12.21 14.02
CA TRP A 258 13.15 10.87 13.76
C TRP A 258 12.16 9.72 13.96
N PRO A 259 11.36 9.70 15.04
CA PRO A 259 10.31 8.72 15.24
C PRO A 259 9.41 8.53 14.00
N ASP A 260 8.85 9.62 13.48
CA ASP A 260 7.94 9.63 12.34
C ASP A 260 8.64 9.26 11.03
N VAL A 261 9.89 9.70 10.84
CA VAL A 261 10.73 9.31 9.69
C VAL A 261 10.86 7.81 9.61
N LEU A 262 11.26 7.16 10.71
CA LEU A 262 11.52 5.73 10.75
C LEU A 262 10.23 4.93 10.53
N MET A 263 9.10 5.41 11.08
CA MET A 263 7.79 4.83 10.82
C MET A 263 7.42 4.90 9.33
N ARG A 264 7.57 6.07 8.71
CA ARG A 264 7.26 6.28 7.30
C ARG A 264 8.16 5.48 6.38
N LEU A 265 9.46 5.39 6.69
CA LEU A 265 10.40 4.54 5.96
C LEU A 265 9.98 3.06 6.01
N ALA A 266 9.57 2.58 7.18
CA ALA A 266 9.07 1.22 7.34
C ALA A 266 7.77 0.97 6.55
N SER A 267 6.87 1.96 6.48
CA SER A 267 5.63 1.86 5.70
C SER A 267 5.82 2.03 4.19
N ALA A 268 6.83 2.80 3.76
CA ALA A 268 7.12 3.06 2.36
C ALA A 268 7.95 1.93 1.70
N ALA A 269 8.57 1.06 2.49
CA ALA A 269 9.29 -0.09 1.98
C ALA A 269 8.33 -1.03 1.20
N PRO A 270 8.69 -1.48 -0.02
CA PRO A 270 7.91 -2.47 -0.74
C PRO A 270 7.67 -3.72 0.11
N VAL A 271 6.55 -4.42 -0.13
CA VAL A 271 6.30 -5.72 0.53
C VAL A 271 7.46 -6.68 0.19
N GLY A 272 8.22 -7.10 1.22
CA GLY A 272 9.45 -7.87 1.05
C GLY A 272 10.75 -7.07 1.19
N GLY A 273 10.67 -5.77 1.49
CA GLY A 273 11.80 -4.88 1.74
C GLY A 273 12.57 -4.50 0.48
N SER A 274 12.83 -3.22 0.27
CA SER A 274 13.96 -2.83 -0.57
C SER A 274 15.20 -2.86 0.31
N ARG A 275 16.22 -3.63 -0.10
CA ARG A 275 17.48 -3.77 0.64
C ARG A 275 18.06 -2.43 1.11
N VAL A 276 17.85 -1.36 0.34
CA VAL A 276 18.31 0.00 0.67
C VAL A 276 17.68 0.53 1.97
N PHE A 277 16.38 0.26 2.19
CA PHE A 277 15.67 0.68 3.40
C PHE A 277 16.07 -0.17 4.59
N ASP A 278 16.16 -1.49 4.39
CA ASP A 278 16.57 -2.42 5.45
C ASP A 278 18.01 -2.15 5.91
N ASP A 279 18.93 -1.91 4.96
CA ASP A 279 20.32 -1.56 5.25
C ASP A 279 20.40 -0.24 6.03
N PHE A 280 19.62 0.78 5.64
CA PHE A 280 19.57 2.05 6.39
C PHE A 280 19.00 1.90 7.79
N LEU A 281 17.87 1.19 7.96
CA LEU A 281 17.30 0.97 9.28
C LEU A 281 18.27 0.20 10.17
N THR A 282 19.02 -0.75 9.62
CA THR A 282 20.05 -1.51 10.34
C THR A 282 21.26 -0.64 10.71
N GLU A 283 21.69 0.25 9.80
CA GLU A 283 22.73 1.24 10.05
C GLU A 283 22.34 2.17 11.20
N VAL A 284 21.17 2.83 11.13
CA VAL A 284 20.67 3.71 12.20
C VAL A 284 20.47 2.95 13.52
N ALA A 285 19.96 1.72 13.46
CA ALA A 285 19.78 0.85 14.62
C ALA A 285 21.08 0.50 15.35
N SER A 286 22.23 0.57 14.66
CA SER A 286 23.54 0.24 15.23
C SER A 286 24.40 1.47 15.54
N GLU A 287 24.26 2.56 14.78
CA GLU A 287 25.16 3.70 14.80
C GLU A 287 24.56 4.99 15.37
N ALA A 288 23.23 5.11 15.49
CA ALA A 288 22.62 6.35 16.00
C ALA A 288 23.04 6.64 17.44
N ASP A 289 23.51 7.85 17.72
CA ASP A 289 23.91 8.29 19.06
C ASP A 289 22.71 8.39 20.01
N ASP A 290 21.61 8.99 19.54
CA ASP A 290 20.37 9.15 20.29
C ASP A 290 19.74 7.77 20.59
N PRO A 291 19.54 7.43 21.88
CA PRO A 291 19.06 6.11 22.27
C PRO A 291 17.60 5.85 21.86
N VAL A 292 16.77 6.89 21.74
CA VAL A 292 15.37 6.78 21.27
C VAL A 292 15.34 6.51 19.78
N VAL A 293 16.13 7.23 19.00
CA VAL A 293 16.27 6.99 17.55
C VAL A 293 16.78 5.59 17.29
N ARG A 294 17.82 5.16 18.02
CA ARG A 294 18.40 3.82 17.91
C ARG A 294 17.38 2.73 18.29
N ALA A 295 16.65 2.89 19.39
CA ALA A 295 15.61 1.94 19.81
C ALA A 295 14.47 1.85 18.77
N THR A 296 14.04 2.99 18.24
CA THR A 296 12.99 3.07 17.22
C THR A 296 13.43 2.42 15.91
N ALA A 297 14.66 2.67 15.47
CA ALA A 297 15.21 2.05 14.27
C ALA A 297 15.33 0.53 14.42
N ARG A 298 15.76 0.05 15.59
CA ARG A 298 15.78 -1.39 15.93
C ARG A 298 14.38 -2.02 15.85
N TYR A 299 13.35 -1.32 16.36
CA TYR A 299 11.96 -1.78 16.26
C TYR A 299 11.50 -1.95 14.81
N PHE A 300 11.74 -0.94 13.97
CA PHE A 300 11.29 -0.99 12.57
C PHE A 300 12.13 -1.96 11.72
N ALA A 301 13.44 -2.05 11.94
CA ALA A 301 14.30 -3.05 11.30
C ALA A 301 13.85 -4.49 11.64
N ALA A 302 13.55 -4.75 12.92
CA ALA A 302 13.04 -6.05 13.35
C ALA A 302 11.68 -6.38 12.71
N ASN A 303 10.78 -5.40 12.58
CA ASN A 303 9.50 -5.61 11.89
C ASN A 303 9.65 -5.86 10.38
N ALA A 304 10.59 -5.18 9.71
CA ALA A 304 10.88 -5.43 8.30
C ALA A 304 11.37 -6.88 8.08
N LEU A 305 12.27 -7.34 8.94
CA LEU A 305 12.72 -8.74 8.94
C LEU A 305 11.56 -9.72 9.22
N ALA A 306 10.66 -9.39 10.15
CA ALA A 306 9.49 -10.19 10.47
C ALA A 306 8.52 -10.33 9.28
N ALA A 307 8.34 -9.27 8.49
CA ALA A 307 7.53 -9.32 7.27
C ALA A 307 8.09 -10.33 6.26
N GLY A 308 9.42 -10.41 6.12
CA GLY A 308 10.09 -11.42 5.31
C GLY A 308 9.87 -12.87 5.78
N VAL A 309 9.71 -13.09 7.10
CA VAL A 309 9.37 -14.41 7.66
C VAL A 309 7.97 -14.86 7.24
N ASN A 310 7.02 -13.93 7.14
CA ASN A 310 5.66 -14.24 6.75
C ASN A 310 5.47 -14.42 5.24
N ASN A 311 6.49 -14.13 4.42
CA ASN A 311 6.42 -14.38 2.98
C ASN A 311 6.40 -15.90 2.70
N PRO A 312 5.33 -16.45 2.11
CA PRO A 312 5.21 -17.89 1.83
C PRO A 312 6.30 -18.42 0.89
N SER A 313 6.91 -17.54 0.07
CA SER A 313 7.97 -17.91 -0.88
C SER A 313 9.33 -18.08 -0.21
N THR A 314 9.50 -17.61 1.03
CA THR A 314 10.76 -17.74 1.77
C THR A 314 10.92 -19.16 2.32
N ASN A 315 12.04 -19.81 2.03
CA ASN A 315 12.30 -21.16 2.53
C ASN A 315 12.47 -21.19 4.07
N ALA A 316 12.32 -22.37 4.66
CA ALA A 316 12.28 -22.51 6.13
C ALA A 316 13.58 -22.08 6.83
N ALA A 317 14.75 -22.30 6.21
CA ALA A 317 16.03 -21.94 6.80
C ALA A 317 16.21 -20.42 6.82
N ASP A 318 15.89 -19.75 5.71
CA ASP A 318 15.94 -18.29 5.63
C ASP A 318 14.91 -17.63 6.55
N ARG A 319 13.71 -18.22 6.69
CA ARG A 319 12.71 -17.77 7.67
C ARG A 319 13.23 -17.82 9.09
N GLU A 320 13.87 -18.92 9.49
CA GLU A 320 14.45 -19.04 10.83
C GLU A 320 15.59 -18.05 11.05
N ALA A 321 16.48 -17.88 10.06
CA ALA A 321 17.55 -16.89 10.13
C ALA A 321 17.02 -15.46 10.29
N SER A 322 16.02 -15.08 9.48
CA SER A 322 15.36 -13.76 9.58
C SER A 322 14.66 -13.56 10.92
N ARG A 323 14.00 -14.60 11.46
CA ARG A 323 13.38 -14.55 12.80
C ARG A 323 14.43 -14.33 13.89
N GLN A 324 15.54 -15.07 13.87
CA GLN A 324 16.63 -14.92 14.83
C GLN A 324 17.27 -13.53 14.75
N HIS A 325 17.45 -13.02 13.54
CA HIS A 325 17.97 -11.67 13.34
C HIS A 325 17.00 -10.60 13.88
N ALA A 326 15.70 -10.73 13.58
CA ALA A 326 14.68 -9.82 14.10
C ALA A 326 14.65 -9.83 15.64
N LEU A 327 14.76 -11.02 16.27
CA LEU A 327 14.82 -11.15 17.73
C LEU A 327 16.06 -10.48 18.31
N ALA A 328 17.22 -10.62 17.68
CA ALA A 328 18.45 -9.96 18.11
C ALA A 328 18.32 -8.42 18.04
N MET A 329 17.64 -7.90 17.02
CA MET A 329 17.35 -6.48 16.88
C MET A 329 16.37 -6.00 17.96
N ALA A 330 15.28 -6.73 18.21
CA ALA A 330 14.23 -6.32 19.14
C ALA A 330 14.64 -6.45 20.61
N MET A 331 15.32 -7.53 21.00
CA MET A 331 15.61 -7.79 22.41
C MET A 331 16.59 -6.77 23.01
N GLY A 332 16.18 -6.17 24.14
CA GLY A 332 16.89 -5.11 24.83
C GLY A 332 16.93 -3.78 24.07
N MET A 333 16.10 -3.59 23.03
CA MET A 333 16.10 -2.35 22.25
C MET A 333 15.67 -1.14 23.07
N SER A 334 14.80 -1.33 24.08
CA SER A 334 14.30 -0.25 24.94
C SER A 334 15.23 0.09 26.11
N ALA A 335 16.38 -0.58 26.23
CA ALA A 335 17.29 -0.40 27.36
C ALA A 335 17.76 1.06 27.50
N GLY A 336 17.46 1.68 28.64
CA GLY A 336 17.78 3.07 28.94
C GLY A 336 16.79 4.12 28.39
N VAL A 337 15.76 3.69 27.68
CA VAL A 337 14.66 4.53 27.13
C VAL A 337 13.30 3.90 27.37
N GLU A 338 13.19 3.03 28.39
CA GLU A 338 12.03 2.15 28.60
C GLU A 338 10.71 2.92 28.72
N GLY A 339 10.75 4.12 29.32
CA GLY A 339 9.59 4.97 29.55
C GLY A 339 9.31 6.01 28.45
N GLU A 340 10.14 6.08 27.42
CA GLU A 340 9.96 7.03 26.31
C GLU A 340 8.75 6.64 25.46
N GLU A 341 8.02 7.64 24.96
CA GLU A 341 6.83 7.44 24.13
C GLU A 341 7.22 6.83 22.78
N PHE A 342 6.48 5.81 22.36
CA PHE A 342 6.66 5.10 21.10
C PHE A 342 5.72 5.62 20.02
N VAL A 343 6.28 5.78 18.82
CA VAL A 343 5.72 6.49 17.66
C VAL A 343 4.41 5.91 17.14
N LYS A 344 4.21 4.59 17.28
CA LYS A 344 3.02 3.93 16.76
C LYS A 344 1.82 4.27 17.63
N LYS A 345 1.19 5.40 17.30
CA LYS A 345 -0.06 5.87 17.90
C LYS A 345 -1.18 4.91 17.54
N VAL A 346 -1.70 4.22 18.54
CA VAL A 346 -2.94 3.44 18.45
C VAL A 346 -4.09 4.39 18.73
N SER A 347 -5.09 4.43 17.86
CA SER A 347 -6.35 5.14 18.15
C SER A 347 -7.37 4.18 18.75
N VAL A 348 -7.92 4.44 19.93
CA VAL A 348 -9.02 3.68 20.54
C VAL A 348 -10.17 4.64 20.82
N GLY A 349 -11.35 4.43 20.24
CA GLY A 349 -12.47 5.36 20.40
C GLY A 349 -12.19 6.80 19.93
N GLY A 350 -11.19 6.99 19.05
CA GLY A 350 -10.72 8.31 18.62
C GLY A 350 -9.61 8.94 19.49
N GLU A 351 -9.19 8.28 20.57
CA GLU A 351 -8.12 8.73 21.46
C GLU A 351 -6.81 7.98 21.17
N GLN A 352 -5.69 8.70 21.08
CA GLN A 352 -4.38 8.08 20.87
C GLN A 352 -3.83 7.54 22.20
N VAL A 353 -3.69 6.22 22.31
CA VAL A 353 -3.04 5.59 23.47
C VAL A 353 -1.54 5.57 23.24
N ALA A 354 -0.82 6.41 23.97
CA ALA A 354 0.64 6.42 24.00
C ALA A 354 1.17 5.10 24.58
N ARG A 355 2.12 4.48 23.87
CA ARG A 355 2.86 3.30 24.35
C ARG A 355 4.27 3.72 24.72
N THR A 356 4.86 2.99 25.64
CA THR A 356 6.28 3.15 25.98
C THR A 356 7.16 2.25 25.11
N MET A 357 8.44 2.57 24.96
CA MET A 357 9.40 1.70 24.26
C MET A 357 9.45 0.29 24.85
N ALA A 358 9.35 0.14 26.17
CA ALA A 358 9.33 -1.18 26.80
C ALA A 358 8.10 -2.02 26.41
N GLN A 359 6.93 -1.39 26.30
CA GLN A 359 5.71 -2.07 25.83
C GLN A 359 5.84 -2.46 24.35
N ALA A 360 6.40 -1.59 23.51
CA ALA A 360 6.67 -1.88 22.11
C ALA A 360 7.66 -3.05 21.95
N GLU A 361 8.72 -3.08 22.77
CA GLU A 361 9.66 -4.22 22.81
C GLU A 361 8.96 -5.52 23.19
N ALA A 362 8.20 -5.52 24.28
CA ALA A 362 7.53 -6.72 24.76
C ALA A 362 6.57 -7.29 23.71
N ALA A 363 5.75 -6.44 23.09
CA ALA A 363 4.82 -6.84 22.04
C ALA A 363 5.55 -7.38 20.80
N LEU A 364 6.61 -6.71 20.35
CA LEU A 364 7.41 -7.15 19.20
C LEU A 364 8.10 -8.48 19.48
N VAL A 365 8.77 -8.63 20.62
CA VAL A 365 9.46 -9.87 21.00
C VAL A 365 8.47 -11.03 21.12
N HIS A 366 7.27 -10.79 21.68
CA HIS A 366 6.20 -11.78 21.71
C HIS A 366 5.80 -12.20 20.29
N GLY A 367 5.54 -11.23 19.41
CA GLY A 367 5.15 -11.48 18.03
C GLY A 367 6.18 -12.30 17.26
N LEU A 368 7.46 -11.90 17.34
CA LEU A 368 8.57 -12.60 16.71
C LEU A 368 8.72 -14.06 17.13
N ARG A 369 8.32 -14.39 18.37
CA ARG A 369 8.39 -15.76 18.91
C ARG A 369 7.17 -16.61 18.59
N HIS A 370 5.98 -16.00 18.52
CA HIS A 370 4.73 -16.74 18.63
C HIS A 370 3.74 -16.51 17.48
N THR A 371 3.85 -15.40 16.73
CA THR A 371 2.81 -14.98 15.79
C THR A 371 3.25 -14.99 14.32
N LEU A 372 4.52 -15.35 14.05
CA LEU A 372 5.06 -15.48 12.69
C LEU A 372 4.83 -16.86 12.09
N LEU A 373 4.80 -16.93 10.75
CA LEU A 373 4.68 -18.18 10.00
C LEU A 373 5.67 -19.26 10.46
N GLY A 374 5.15 -20.43 10.83
CA GLY A 374 5.92 -21.58 11.34
C GLY A 374 6.22 -21.55 12.85
N SER A 375 5.79 -20.51 13.57
CA SER A 375 5.91 -20.44 15.03
C SER A 375 4.79 -21.22 15.71
N THR A 376 5.05 -21.71 16.91
CA THR A 376 4.01 -22.19 17.81
C THR A 376 3.39 -21.00 18.53
N VAL A 377 2.06 -20.87 18.41
CA VAL A 377 1.30 -19.81 19.06
C VAL A 377 1.43 -19.89 20.59
N ALA A 378 1.42 -18.72 21.23
CA ALA A 378 1.23 -18.64 22.68
C ALA A 378 -0.24 -18.92 23.02
N ASP A 379 -0.53 -19.19 24.30
CA ASP A 379 -1.92 -19.23 24.78
C ASP A 379 -2.44 -17.79 24.93
N GLU A 380 -2.91 -17.24 23.82
CA GLU A 380 -3.48 -15.89 23.76
C GLU A 380 -4.82 -15.83 24.47
N ARG A 381 -5.13 -14.67 25.04
CA ARG A 381 -6.39 -14.41 25.75
C ARG A 381 -7.10 -13.19 25.19
N ALA A 382 -8.42 -13.28 25.05
CA ALA A 382 -9.28 -12.15 24.76
C ALA A 382 -10.68 -12.35 25.38
N GLN A 383 -11.54 -11.34 25.25
CA GLN A 383 -12.95 -11.46 25.62
C GLN A 383 -13.77 -11.95 24.44
N ARG A 384 -14.72 -12.86 24.69
CA ARG A 384 -15.79 -13.18 23.74
C ARG A 384 -16.82 -12.07 23.71
N LEU A 385 -17.72 -12.12 22.73
CA LEU A 385 -18.77 -11.10 22.58
C LEU A 385 -19.76 -11.05 23.74
N ASP A 386 -19.87 -12.10 24.54
CA ASP A 386 -20.69 -12.15 25.75
C ASP A 386 -19.96 -11.63 27.01
N GLY A 387 -18.73 -11.12 26.84
CA GLY A 387 -17.87 -10.59 27.90
C GLY A 387 -17.11 -11.67 28.70
N THR A 388 -17.26 -12.95 28.36
CA THR A 388 -16.48 -14.02 29.00
C THR A 388 -15.03 -14.02 28.52
N GLU A 389 -14.08 -14.36 29.40
CA GLU A 389 -12.69 -14.59 28.99
C GLU A 389 -12.57 -15.91 28.23
N ASP A 390 -11.74 -15.92 27.20
CA ASP A 390 -11.43 -17.10 26.39
C ASP A 390 -9.95 -17.12 26.01
N ASN A 391 -9.44 -18.32 25.75
CA ASN A 391 -8.04 -18.57 25.48
C ASN A 391 -7.86 -19.39 24.19
N LEU A 392 -6.75 -19.19 23.48
CA LEU A 392 -6.48 -19.93 22.24
C LEU A 392 -6.36 -21.46 22.48
N SER A 393 -5.92 -21.87 23.67
CA SER A 393 -5.89 -23.27 24.10
C SER A 393 -7.26 -23.96 24.13
N ALA A 394 -8.36 -23.21 24.19
CA ALA A 394 -9.71 -23.77 24.04
C ALA A 394 -9.93 -24.42 22.65
N TYR A 395 -9.09 -24.06 21.68
CA TYR A 395 -9.13 -24.54 20.30
C TYR A 395 -8.05 -25.59 19.99
N ALA A 396 -7.25 -25.99 20.98
CA ALA A 396 -6.18 -26.96 20.78
C ALA A 396 -6.68 -28.28 20.18
N GLY A 397 -5.90 -28.88 19.28
CA GLY A 397 -6.26 -30.10 18.57
C GLY A 397 -7.15 -29.88 17.33
N ARG A 398 -7.57 -28.63 17.07
CA ARG A 398 -8.31 -28.22 15.87
C ARG A 398 -7.43 -27.35 14.98
N ILE A 399 -7.71 -27.35 13.68
CA ILE A 399 -7.20 -26.30 12.79
C ILE A 399 -8.05 -25.06 13.04
N VAL A 400 -7.41 -23.92 13.29
CA VAL A 400 -8.09 -22.65 13.57
C VAL A 400 -7.77 -21.66 12.46
N LEU A 401 -8.81 -21.14 11.82
CA LEU A 401 -8.70 -19.93 10.99
C LEU A 401 -9.00 -18.73 11.88
N MET A 402 -7.96 -18.00 12.28
CA MET A 402 -8.12 -16.71 12.94
C MET A 402 -8.35 -15.63 11.89
N ASP A 403 -9.46 -14.89 11.99
CA ASP A 403 -9.82 -13.80 11.09
C ASP A 403 -9.85 -12.49 11.87
N PHE A 404 -8.85 -11.63 11.66
CA PHE A 404 -8.85 -10.27 12.20
C PHE A 404 -9.64 -9.35 11.26
N TRP A 405 -10.76 -8.80 11.75
CA TRP A 405 -11.75 -8.12 10.92
C TRP A 405 -12.42 -6.95 11.65
N ALA A 406 -13.22 -6.16 10.91
CA ALA A 406 -14.05 -5.09 11.47
C ALA A 406 -15.34 -4.89 10.66
N THR A 407 -16.38 -4.35 11.28
CA THR A 407 -17.70 -4.11 10.63
C THR A 407 -17.65 -3.10 9.49
N TRP A 408 -16.70 -2.16 9.53
CA TRP A 408 -16.48 -1.14 8.48
C TRP A 408 -15.51 -1.62 7.38
N CYS A 409 -14.95 -2.82 7.49
CA CYS A 409 -14.03 -3.39 6.52
C CYS A 409 -14.78 -4.03 5.34
N GLY A 410 -14.94 -3.29 4.24
CA GLY A 410 -15.62 -3.77 3.02
C GLY A 410 -15.16 -5.15 2.51
N PRO A 411 -13.84 -5.38 2.34
CA PRO A 411 -13.33 -6.71 1.95
C PRO A 411 -13.65 -7.83 2.96
N CYS A 412 -13.68 -7.52 4.27
CA CYS A 412 -14.04 -8.48 5.30
C CYS A 412 -15.51 -8.92 5.15
N ILE A 413 -16.42 -7.96 4.94
CA ILE A 413 -17.85 -8.23 4.72
C ILE A 413 -18.06 -9.05 3.44
N ALA A 414 -17.32 -8.72 2.37
CA ALA A 414 -17.39 -9.46 1.11
C ALA A 414 -16.94 -10.93 1.24
N ALA A 415 -16.12 -11.27 2.25
CA ALA A 415 -15.64 -12.62 2.50
C ALA A 415 -16.64 -13.51 3.26
N LEU A 416 -17.63 -12.93 3.95
CA LEU A 416 -18.54 -13.66 4.84
C LEU A 416 -19.27 -14.86 4.18
N PRO A 417 -19.78 -14.77 2.94
CA PRO A 417 -20.42 -15.92 2.30
C PRO A 417 -19.47 -17.12 2.20
N LYS A 418 -18.21 -16.88 1.82
CA LYS A 418 -17.20 -17.93 1.69
C LYS A 418 -16.76 -18.50 3.04
N MET A 419 -16.70 -17.66 4.08
CA MET A 419 -16.42 -18.09 5.45
C MET A 419 -17.52 -19.02 5.99
N ARG A 420 -18.79 -18.73 5.70
CA ARG A 420 -19.93 -19.60 6.05
C ARG A 420 -19.86 -20.96 5.35
N ASP A 421 -19.53 -20.97 4.06
CA ASP A 421 -19.32 -22.21 3.30
C ASP A 421 -18.20 -23.05 3.90
N LEU A 422 -17.08 -22.42 4.25
CA LEU A 422 -15.93 -23.09 4.87
C LEU A 422 -16.30 -23.69 6.24
N SER A 423 -16.98 -22.91 7.09
CA SER A 423 -17.46 -23.37 8.40
C SER A 423 -18.44 -24.53 8.27
N GLY A 424 -19.33 -24.52 7.27
CA GLY A 424 -20.31 -25.58 7.04
C GLY A 424 -19.71 -26.85 6.40
N ALA A 425 -18.58 -26.74 5.71
CA ALA A 425 -17.93 -27.84 5.02
C ALA A 425 -17.11 -28.77 5.93
N HIS A 426 -16.72 -28.30 7.13
CA HIS A 426 -15.82 -29.02 8.02
C HIS A 426 -16.42 -29.20 9.43
N PRO A 427 -16.19 -30.35 10.07
CA PRO A 427 -16.70 -30.60 11.42
C PRO A 427 -15.94 -29.77 12.48
N GLU A 428 -16.67 -29.24 13.45
CA GLU A 428 -16.14 -28.41 14.55
C GLU A 428 -15.05 -29.12 15.37
N GLU A 429 -15.04 -30.45 15.42
CA GLU A 429 -14.00 -31.22 16.11
C GLU A 429 -12.63 -31.19 15.41
N ARG A 430 -12.57 -30.76 14.14
CA ARG A 430 -11.33 -30.68 13.36
C ARG A 430 -11.00 -29.27 12.88
N PHE A 431 -11.99 -28.40 12.75
CA PHE A 431 -11.82 -27.06 12.21
C PHE A 431 -12.72 -26.06 12.93
N GLU A 432 -12.20 -24.87 13.20
CA GLU A 432 -12.93 -23.75 13.77
C GLU A 432 -12.51 -22.43 13.11
N ILE A 433 -13.45 -21.50 12.94
CA ILE A 433 -13.16 -20.11 12.62
C ILE A 433 -13.19 -19.31 13.93
N LEU A 434 -12.14 -18.54 14.19
CA LEU A 434 -12.11 -17.57 15.29
C LEU A 434 -12.11 -16.16 14.70
N GLY A 435 -13.27 -15.51 14.70
CA GLY A 435 -13.39 -14.10 14.35
C GLY A 435 -12.83 -13.23 15.46
N ILE A 436 -11.97 -12.28 15.13
CA ILE A 436 -11.33 -11.37 16.08
C ILE A 436 -11.65 -9.95 15.63
N SER A 437 -12.71 -9.37 16.21
CA SER A 437 -13.13 -8.02 15.88
C SER A 437 -12.21 -6.99 16.55
N VAL A 438 -11.78 -6.02 15.75
CA VAL A 438 -11.05 -4.82 16.20
C VAL A 438 -11.94 -3.58 16.28
N ASP A 439 -13.25 -3.72 16.12
CA ASP A 439 -14.19 -2.59 16.25
C ASP A 439 -14.03 -1.93 17.61
N ALA A 440 -14.16 -0.60 17.69
CA ALA A 440 -13.92 0.11 18.95
C ALA A 440 -14.88 -0.33 20.06
N GLU A 441 -16.17 -0.46 19.74
CA GLU A 441 -17.23 -0.81 20.67
C GLU A 441 -17.73 -2.23 20.43
N LEU A 442 -17.96 -2.98 21.51
CA LEU A 442 -18.52 -4.33 21.44
C LEU A 442 -19.91 -4.34 20.79
N GLU A 443 -20.74 -3.34 21.12
CA GLU A 443 -22.12 -3.19 20.62
C GLU A 443 -22.16 -3.11 19.09
N THR A 444 -21.17 -2.44 18.47
CA THR A 444 -21.06 -2.35 17.00
C THR A 444 -20.97 -3.73 16.35
N VAL A 445 -20.23 -4.66 16.98
CA VAL A 445 -20.06 -6.02 16.48
C VAL A 445 -21.32 -6.85 16.69
N THR A 446 -21.90 -6.76 17.89
CA THR A 446 -23.09 -7.54 18.23
C THR A 446 -24.29 -7.15 17.37
N ASP A 447 -24.49 -5.85 17.13
CA ASP A 447 -25.58 -5.34 16.28
C ASP A 447 -25.40 -5.79 14.83
N PHE A 448 -24.17 -5.68 14.30
CA PHE A 448 -23.87 -6.15 12.95
C PHE A 448 -24.17 -7.64 12.77
N MET A 449 -23.89 -8.45 13.79
CA MET A 449 -24.14 -9.89 13.75
C MET A 449 -25.62 -10.30 13.87
N GLU A 450 -26.52 -9.37 14.23
CA GLU A 450 -27.97 -9.62 14.15
C GLU A 450 -28.43 -9.74 12.68
N ASP A 451 -27.86 -8.92 11.80
CA ASP A 451 -28.18 -8.87 10.38
C ASP A 451 -27.30 -9.81 9.53
N GLU A 452 -26.05 -10.01 9.93
CA GLU A 452 -25.07 -10.87 9.25
C GLU A 452 -24.62 -12.02 10.16
N PRO A 453 -25.35 -13.16 10.19
CA PRO A 453 -25.02 -14.27 11.07
C PRO A 453 -23.63 -14.85 10.78
N MET A 454 -22.80 -14.94 11.83
CA MET A 454 -21.46 -15.52 11.79
C MET A 454 -21.36 -16.62 12.86
N PRO A 455 -21.81 -17.86 12.56
CA PRO A 455 -22.05 -18.92 13.53
C PRO A 455 -20.77 -19.66 13.97
N TRP A 456 -19.71 -18.92 14.25
CA TRP A 456 -18.43 -19.41 14.75
C TRP A 456 -18.00 -18.60 15.97
N ALA A 457 -16.89 -18.97 16.62
CA ALA A 457 -16.44 -18.25 17.81
C ALA A 457 -15.92 -16.83 17.47
N HIS A 458 -16.18 -15.88 18.37
CA HIS A 458 -15.72 -14.50 18.21
C HIS A 458 -15.08 -13.95 19.46
N TRP A 459 -13.98 -13.24 19.28
CA TRP A 459 -13.36 -12.36 20.25
C TRP A 459 -13.56 -10.90 19.86
N HIS A 460 -13.68 -10.03 20.85
CA HIS A 460 -13.61 -8.59 20.70
C HIS A 460 -12.35 -8.10 21.41
N ILE A 461 -11.45 -7.48 20.66
CA ILE A 461 -10.19 -6.98 21.19
C ILE A 461 -10.13 -5.45 21.21
N GLY A 462 -10.97 -4.79 20.43
CA GLY A 462 -10.90 -3.34 20.26
C GLY A 462 -9.71 -2.87 19.43
N VAL A 463 -9.73 -1.59 19.07
CA VAL A 463 -8.69 -0.99 18.24
C VAL A 463 -7.35 -0.96 18.98
N GLY A 464 -6.28 -1.39 18.30
CA GLY A 464 -4.89 -1.45 18.79
C GLY A 464 -4.66 -1.96 20.21
N SER A 465 -5.43 -2.99 20.55
CA SER A 465 -5.18 -3.85 21.69
C SER A 465 -3.77 -4.45 21.71
N ASP A 466 -3.35 -4.91 22.89
CA ASP A 466 -2.09 -5.65 23.04
C ASP A 466 -2.00 -6.86 22.11
N LEU A 467 -3.13 -7.57 21.93
CA LEU A 467 -3.20 -8.72 21.02
C LEU A 467 -2.99 -8.28 19.57
N GLY A 468 -3.69 -7.25 19.10
CA GLY A 468 -3.53 -6.77 17.72
C GLY A 468 -2.10 -6.31 17.41
N LEU A 469 -1.44 -5.68 18.39
CA LEU A 469 -0.05 -5.23 18.29
C LEU A 469 0.96 -6.38 18.32
N SER A 470 0.82 -7.32 19.27
CA SER A 470 1.74 -8.46 19.39
C SER A 470 1.58 -9.44 18.22
N TRP A 471 0.39 -9.49 17.62
CA TRP A 471 0.15 -10.17 16.37
C TRP A 471 0.61 -9.35 15.16
N ASN A 472 1.07 -8.11 15.31
CA ASN A 472 1.48 -7.21 14.22
C ASN A 472 0.43 -7.14 13.09
N ILE A 473 -0.83 -6.90 13.46
CA ILE A 473 -1.91 -6.73 12.49
C ILE A 473 -1.87 -5.30 11.96
N THR A 474 -1.65 -5.15 10.65
CA THR A 474 -1.48 -3.85 9.97
C THR A 474 -2.51 -3.61 8.86
N GLY A 475 -3.43 -4.56 8.64
CA GLY A 475 -4.47 -4.47 7.63
C GLY A 475 -5.57 -5.50 7.86
N TYR A 476 -6.73 -5.28 7.24
CA TYR A 476 -7.93 -6.11 7.41
C TYR A 476 -8.52 -6.47 6.03
N PRO A 477 -9.00 -7.72 5.84
CA PRO A 477 -8.90 -8.84 6.78
C PRO A 477 -7.45 -9.34 6.89
N THR A 478 -7.05 -9.87 8.05
CA THR A 478 -5.83 -10.70 8.16
C THR A 478 -6.24 -12.09 8.62
N TYR A 479 -5.91 -13.08 7.81
CA TYR A 479 -6.15 -14.50 8.08
C TYR A 479 -4.89 -15.15 8.62
N VAL A 480 -5.01 -15.92 9.70
CA VAL A 480 -3.95 -16.79 10.22
C VAL A 480 -4.47 -18.20 10.38
N VAL A 481 -3.80 -19.16 9.74
CA VAL A 481 -4.14 -20.59 9.87
C VAL A 481 -3.20 -21.22 10.88
N VAL A 482 -3.76 -21.71 11.99
CA VAL A 482 -3.06 -22.45 13.04
C VAL A 482 -3.46 -23.92 12.93
N ASP A 483 -2.50 -24.83 12.90
CA ASP A 483 -2.81 -26.26 12.87
C ASP A 483 -3.16 -26.83 14.26
N ALA A 484 -3.57 -28.10 14.29
CA ALA A 484 -3.92 -28.82 15.51
C ALA A 484 -2.79 -28.88 16.56
N GLY A 485 -1.53 -28.73 16.14
CA GLY A 485 -0.36 -28.66 17.00
C GLY A 485 -0.02 -27.24 17.49
N GLY A 486 -0.83 -26.24 17.12
CA GLY A 486 -0.61 -24.84 17.47
C GLY A 486 0.42 -24.14 16.58
N VAL A 487 0.79 -24.69 15.42
CA VAL A 487 1.78 -24.10 14.52
C VAL A 487 1.09 -23.27 13.44
N ILE A 488 1.58 -22.05 13.21
CA ILE A 488 1.08 -21.18 12.14
C ILE A 488 1.51 -21.73 10.78
N ARG A 489 0.54 -22.09 9.93
CA ARG A 489 0.73 -22.64 8.58
C ARG A 489 0.54 -21.64 7.47
N SER A 490 -0.26 -20.60 7.69
CA SER A 490 -0.46 -19.51 6.75
C SER A 490 -0.76 -18.22 7.48
N ARG A 491 -0.40 -17.08 6.87
CA ARG A 491 -0.69 -15.75 7.37
C ARG A 491 -0.73 -14.74 6.21
N GLY A 492 -1.80 -13.97 6.06
CA GLY A 492 -1.90 -12.95 5.02
C GLY A 492 -3.31 -12.39 4.84
N HIS A 493 -3.54 -11.65 3.74
CA HIS A 493 -4.83 -11.00 3.43
C HIS A 493 -5.69 -11.76 2.40
N ASP A 494 -5.18 -12.89 1.89
CA ASP A 494 -5.84 -13.69 0.85
C ASP A 494 -6.54 -14.91 1.49
N LEU A 495 -7.87 -14.89 1.49
CA LEU A 495 -8.69 -15.98 2.01
C LEU A 495 -8.53 -17.27 1.19
N ASP A 496 -8.32 -17.18 -0.12
CA ASP A 496 -8.22 -18.36 -0.99
C ASP A 496 -6.92 -19.10 -0.71
N ALA A 497 -5.84 -18.36 -0.48
CA ALA A 497 -4.58 -18.92 -0.03
C ALA A 497 -4.70 -19.57 1.36
N ALA A 498 -5.45 -18.96 2.28
CA ALA A 498 -5.70 -19.54 3.61
C ALA A 498 -6.51 -20.85 3.52
N ILE A 499 -7.60 -20.88 2.74
CA ILE A 499 -8.44 -22.06 2.52
C ILE A 499 -7.62 -23.21 1.94
N LYS A 500 -6.79 -22.94 0.94
CA LYS A 500 -5.92 -23.96 0.37
C LYS A 500 -5.02 -24.61 1.43
N VAL A 501 -4.43 -23.81 2.33
CA VAL A 501 -3.60 -24.34 3.42
C VAL A 501 -4.42 -25.11 4.44
N ILE A 502 -5.65 -24.69 4.73
CA ILE A 502 -6.58 -25.44 5.61
C ILE A 502 -6.87 -26.81 5.02
N GLU A 503 -7.22 -26.89 3.74
CA GLU A 503 -7.47 -28.15 3.03
C GLU A 503 -6.24 -29.07 3.05
N GLU A 504 -5.06 -28.54 2.72
CA GLU A 504 -3.79 -29.29 2.76
C GLU A 504 -3.47 -29.79 4.18
N THR A 505 -3.79 -29.01 5.21
CA THR A 505 -3.54 -29.38 6.62
C THR A 505 -4.55 -30.42 7.12
N LEU A 506 -5.81 -30.35 6.67
CA LEU A 506 -6.86 -31.32 6.98
C LEU A 506 -6.59 -32.71 6.35
N ASP A 507 -6.00 -32.73 5.16
CA ASP A 507 -5.69 -33.95 4.41
C ASP A 507 -4.32 -34.58 4.78
N GLY A 508 -3.48 -33.86 5.53
CA GLY A 508 -2.17 -34.32 5.99
C GLY A 508 -2.23 -35.43 7.05
N PRO A 509 -1.17 -36.26 7.19
CA PRO A 509 -1.10 -37.25 8.26
C PRO A 509 -1.06 -36.57 9.63
N SER A 510 -1.88 -37.08 10.55
CA SER A 510 -2.07 -36.59 11.93
C SER A 510 -0.84 -36.74 12.81
#